data_AF-A0AAX3B9E8-F1
#
_entry.id   AF-A0AAX3B9E8-F1
#
_cell.length_a   1.000
_cell.length_b   1.000
_cell.length_c   1.000
_cell.angle_alpha   90.00
_cell.angle_beta   90.00
_cell.angle_gamma   90.00
#
_symmetry.space_group_name_H-M   'P 1'
#
loop_
_entity.id
_entity.type
_entity.pdbx_description
1 polymer ?
#
loop_
_entity_poly.entity_id
_entity_poly.type
_entity_poly.pdbx_seq_one_letter_code
_entity_poly.pdbx_strand_id
1 'polypeptide(L)'
;MINNNTSVFFNKNFNDLNRTISVSENSFIKKWYIIDANQKILGRIATKISAILMGKNKTFYTPHIDNGDYVIVINAKKVTLTGRKIHQKKYSRHSGYPGGLTQVKFTEMMQKFPNRIIEKAVFGMLPKNKLGRKIKKKLFVYADNIHKHNAQNPEILEV
;
A
#
# COMPACT_ATOMS: atom_id res chain seq x y z
N MET A 1 -3.64 -30.41 6.80
CA MET A 1 -3.33 -30.23 5.36
C MET A 1 -2.30 -29.14 5.23
N ILE A 2 -1.03 -29.50 4.97
CA ILE A 2 0.07 -28.56 4.86
C ILE A 2 0.01 -27.95 3.45
N ASN A 3 -0.16 -26.63 3.37
CA ASN A 3 -0.37 -25.91 2.13
C ASN A 3 0.81 -26.08 1.16
N ASN A 4 0.53 -26.58 -0.05
CA ASN A 4 1.46 -26.81 -1.17
C ASN A 4 2.03 -25.52 -1.82
N ASN A 5 2.18 -24.42 -1.07
CA ASN A 5 2.77 -23.16 -1.58
C ASN A 5 4.26 -22.99 -1.23
N THR A 6 4.89 -23.95 -0.56
CA THR A 6 6.31 -23.92 -0.22
C THR A 6 7.23 -24.57 -1.27
N SER A 7 6.67 -25.23 -2.30
CA SER A 7 7.43 -26.02 -3.27
C SER A 7 8.08 -25.21 -4.41
N VAL A 8 7.74 -23.93 -4.59
CA VAL A 8 8.31 -23.11 -5.68
C VAL A 8 9.72 -22.58 -5.35
N PHE A 9 10.16 -22.66 -4.10
CA PHE A 9 11.37 -21.96 -3.63
C PHE A 9 12.55 -22.86 -3.22
N PHE A 10 12.52 -24.15 -3.53
CA PHE A 10 13.55 -25.10 -3.07
C PHE A 10 14.17 -25.95 -4.18
N ASN A 11 14.62 -25.32 -5.28
CA ASN A 11 15.77 -25.89 -6.00
C ASN A 11 17.04 -25.42 -5.29
N LYS A 12 17.36 -26.05 -4.15
CA LYS A 12 18.60 -25.82 -3.41
C LYS A 12 19.76 -26.35 -4.25
N ASN A 13 20.49 -25.47 -4.93
CA ASN A 13 21.88 -25.76 -5.25
C ASN A 13 22.65 -25.83 -3.93
N PHE A 14 23.47 -26.87 -3.75
CA PHE A 14 24.19 -27.16 -2.50
C PHE A 14 25.05 -25.97 -1.99
N ASN A 15 25.44 -25.07 -2.90
CA ASN A 15 26.26 -23.88 -2.63
C ASN A 15 25.52 -22.69 -1.97
N ASP A 16 24.19 -22.72 -1.87
CA ASP A 16 23.41 -21.58 -1.34
C ASP A 16 23.13 -21.65 0.18
N LEU A 17 23.61 -22.69 0.86
CA LEU A 17 23.39 -22.87 2.31
C LEU A 17 24.08 -21.80 3.16
N ASN A 18 25.18 -21.21 2.67
CA ASN A 18 26.02 -20.27 3.43
C ASN A 18 25.91 -18.81 2.95
N ARG A 19 24.97 -18.49 2.06
CA ARG A 19 24.78 -17.13 1.51
C ARG A 19 23.38 -16.61 1.77
N THR A 20 23.26 -15.30 1.90
CA THR A 20 21.93 -14.66 1.97
C THR A 20 21.25 -14.75 0.61
N ILE A 21 20.13 -15.46 0.55
CA ILE A 21 19.36 -15.67 -0.68
C ILE A 21 18.71 -14.33 -1.07
N SER A 22 19.04 -13.84 -2.27
CA SER A 22 18.34 -12.73 -2.91
C SER A 22 17.45 -13.26 -4.04
N VAL A 23 16.22 -12.75 -4.13
CA VAL A 23 15.18 -13.31 -5.02
C VAL A 23 15.09 -12.54 -6.32
N SER A 24 15.05 -13.21 -7.47
CA SER A 24 14.91 -12.57 -8.78
C SER A 24 13.46 -12.09 -9.05
N GLU A 25 13.29 -11.02 -9.83
CA GLU A 25 11.98 -10.41 -10.11
C GLU A 25 10.93 -11.38 -10.71
N ASN A 26 11.37 -12.37 -11.47
CA ASN A 26 10.48 -13.30 -12.20
C ASN A 26 10.08 -14.55 -11.40
N SER A 27 10.62 -14.73 -10.19
CA SER A 27 10.49 -15.99 -9.45
C SER A 27 9.23 -16.09 -8.59
N PHE A 28 8.43 -15.02 -8.46
CA PHE A 28 7.28 -14.99 -7.57
C PHE A 28 6.03 -14.37 -8.21
N ILE A 29 4.88 -14.92 -7.83
CA ILE A 29 3.57 -14.40 -8.24
C ILE A 29 3.15 -13.30 -7.25
N LYS A 30 2.73 -12.16 -7.79
CA LYS A 30 2.19 -11.04 -7.00
C LYS A 30 0.73 -11.31 -6.70
N LYS A 31 0.34 -11.25 -5.43
CA LYS A 31 -1.04 -11.39 -5.00
C LYS A 31 -1.78 -10.06 -5.08
N TRP A 32 -3.10 -10.14 -5.05
CA TRP A 32 -3.99 -9.00 -4.93
C TRP A 32 -4.73 -9.09 -3.60
N TYR A 33 -4.78 -7.98 -2.88
CA TYR A 33 -5.50 -7.89 -1.61
C TYR A 33 -6.57 -6.80 -1.64
N ILE A 34 -7.71 -7.05 -1.00
CA ILE A 34 -8.73 -6.05 -0.68
C ILE A 34 -8.64 -5.70 0.80
N ILE A 35 -8.67 -4.41 1.10
CA ILE A 35 -8.74 -3.90 2.47
C ILE A 35 -9.92 -2.93 2.57
N ASP A 36 -10.83 -3.20 3.52
CA ASP A 36 -11.92 -2.28 3.85
C ASP A 36 -11.45 -1.17 4.80
N ALA A 37 -11.55 0.08 4.35
CA ALA A 37 -11.20 1.25 5.15
C ALA A 37 -12.34 1.74 6.06
N ASN A 38 -13.51 1.10 6.04
CA ASN A 38 -14.66 1.50 6.83
C ASN A 38 -14.35 1.47 8.34
N GLN A 39 -14.55 2.60 9.02
CA GLN A 39 -14.29 2.79 10.46
C GLN A 39 -12.83 2.55 10.91
N LYS A 40 -11.89 2.32 9.99
CA LYS A 40 -10.49 2.08 10.31
C LYS A 40 -9.72 3.39 10.48
N ILE A 41 -8.76 3.38 11.41
CA ILE A 41 -7.91 4.54 11.68
C ILE A 41 -6.88 4.69 10.55
N LEU A 42 -6.88 5.87 9.88
CA LEU A 42 -6.07 6.17 8.70
C LEU A 42 -4.58 5.79 8.84
N GLY A 43 -3.96 6.12 9.96
CA GLY A 43 -2.53 5.85 10.17
C GLY A 43 -2.23 4.35 10.31
N ARG A 44 -3.07 3.62 11.05
CA ARG A 44 -2.86 2.20 11.34
C ARG A 44 -3.03 1.34 10.09
N ILE A 45 -4.06 1.65 9.29
CA ILE A 45 -4.30 0.96 8.03
C ILE A 45 -3.21 1.28 7.00
N ALA A 46 -2.76 2.53 6.92
CA ALA A 46 -1.70 2.94 6.00
C ALA A 46 -0.39 2.20 6.26
N THR A 47 0.00 1.97 7.52
CA THR A 47 1.22 1.22 7.87
C THR A 47 1.16 -0.21 7.34
N LYS A 48 0.03 -0.90 7.56
CA LYS A 48 -0.16 -2.28 7.09
C LYS A 48 -0.18 -2.36 5.56
N ILE A 49 -0.91 -1.46 4.89
CA ILE A 49 -0.91 -1.34 3.42
C ILE A 49 0.52 -1.16 2.90
N SER A 50 1.29 -0.27 3.51
CA SER A 50 2.67 0.03 3.09
C SER A 50 3.59 -1.19 3.22
N ALA A 51 3.43 -1.98 4.29
CA ALA A 51 4.20 -3.21 4.50
C ALA A 51 3.92 -4.25 3.42
N ILE A 52 2.65 -4.41 3.03
CA ILE A 52 2.22 -5.32 1.95
C ILE A 52 2.76 -4.86 0.59
N LEU A 53 2.62 -3.57 0.28
CA LEU A 53 3.12 -2.98 -0.96
C LEU A 53 4.65 -3.07 -1.10
N MET A 54 5.39 -3.02 0.01
CA MET A 54 6.84 -3.24 0.01
C MET A 54 7.23 -4.73 0.01
N GLY A 55 6.29 -5.63 0.33
CA GLY A 55 6.56 -7.06 0.48
C GLY A 55 7.28 -7.43 1.77
N LYS A 56 7.29 -6.55 2.79
CA LYS A 56 7.94 -6.81 4.09
C LYS A 56 7.33 -7.97 4.87
N ASN A 57 6.10 -8.36 4.52
CA ASN A 57 5.42 -9.50 5.13
C ASN A 57 5.90 -10.85 4.56
N LYS A 58 6.66 -10.84 3.46
CA LYS A 58 7.19 -12.05 2.83
C LYS A 58 8.56 -12.39 3.43
N THR A 59 8.80 -13.67 3.69
CA THR A 59 10.08 -14.18 4.23
C THR A 59 11.25 -13.90 3.29
N PHE A 60 10.99 -13.78 2.00
CA PHE A 60 11.98 -13.54 0.95
C PHE A 60 12.08 -12.06 0.52
N TYR A 61 11.88 -11.14 1.46
CA TYR A 61 11.99 -9.71 1.19
C TYR A 61 13.42 -9.32 0.76
N THR A 62 13.54 -8.70 -0.41
CA THR A 62 14.80 -8.20 -0.95
C THR A 62 14.66 -6.68 -1.21
N PRO A 63 15.43 -5.81 -0.50
CA PRO A 63 15.18 -4.36 -0.52
C PRO A 63 15.29 -3.67 -1.89
N HIS A 64 16.12 -4.20 -2.80
CA HIS A 64 16.37 -3.61 -4.11
C HIS A 64 15.40 -4.11 -5.19
N ILE A 65 14.52 -5.07 -4.85
CA ILE A 65 13.65 -5.78 -5.80
C ILE A 65 12.17 -5.55 -5.42
N ASP A 66 11.31 -5.49 -6.44
CA ASP A 66 9.89 -5.21 -6.28
C ASP A 66 9.05 -6.45 -5.90
N ASN A 67 9.17 -6.90 -4.65
CA ASN A 67 8.58 -8.16 -4.17
C ASN A 67 7.15 -8.02 -3.63
N GLY A 68 6.65 -6.79 -3.53
CA GLY A 68 5.37 -6.49 -2.91
C GLY A 68 4.15 -6.86 -3.76
N ASP A 69 3.01 -6.93 -3.09
CA ASP A 69 1.72 -7.32 -3.67
C ASP A 69 0.88 -6.09 -4.05
N TYR A 70 -0.20 -6.32 -4.78
CA TYR A 70 -1.18 -5.31 -5.13
C TYR A 70 -2.18 -5.14 -4.00
N VAL A 71 -2.57 -3.90 -3.73
CA VAL A 71 -3.53 -3.57 -2.68
C VAL A 71 -4.64 -2.71 -3.24
N ILE A 72 -5.86 -3.16 -3.05
CA ILE A 72 -7.08 -2.43 -3.35
C ILE A 72 -7.72 -2.01 -2.02
N VAL A 73 -7.94 -0.71 -1.86
CA VAL A 73 -8.63 -0.16 -0.70
C VAL A 73 -10.02 0.28 -1.13
N ILE A 74 -11.04 -0.21 -0.42
CA ILE A 74 -12.45 0.15 -0.62
C ILE A 74 -12.95 1.02 0.54
N ASN A 75 -14.08 1.70 0.34
CA ASN A 75 -14.72 2.58 1.32
C ASN A 75 -13.80 3.70 1.86
N ALA A 76 -12.93 4.27 1.02
CA ALA A 76 -11.98 5.30 1.46
C ALA A 76 -12.67 6.53 2.09
N LYS A 77 -13.94 6.81 1.73
CA LYS A 77 -14.74 7.90 2.31
C LYS A 77 -15.11 7.70 3.79
N LYS A 78 -15.03 6.46 4.30
CA LYS A 78 -15.43 6.08 5.66
C LYS A 78 -14.24 5.90 6.62
N VAL A 79 -13.05 6.34 6.22
CA VAL A 79 -11.84 6.26 7.06
C VAL A 79 -11.92 7.23 8.24
N THR A 80 -11.47 6.79 9.41
CA THR A 80 -11.57 7.58 10.66
C THR A 80 -10.23 8.16 11.08
N LEU A 81 -10.31 9.28 11.79
CA LEU A 81 -9.18 9.94 12.45
C LEU A 81 -9.51 10.09 13.94
N THR A 82 -8.49 9.95 14.79
CA THR A 82 -8.67 10.10 16.23
C THR A 82 -8.60 11.55 16.68
N GLY A 83 -9.39 11.91 17.70
CA GLY A 83 -9.40 13.22 18.34
C GLY A 83 -9.85 14.36 17.42
N ARG A 84 -9.30 15.56 17.62
CA ARG A 84 -9.66 16.80 16.86
C ARG A 84 -9.00 16.89 15.48
N LYS A 85 -8.34 15.83 15.01
CA LYS A 85 -7.58 15.80 13.75
C LYS A 85 -8.46 16.03 12.52
N ILE A 86 -9.74 15.67 12.57
CA ILE A 86 -10.69 15.90 11.48
C ILE A 86 -10.75 17.38 11.10
N HIS A 87 -10.70 18.28 12.08
CA HIS A 87 -10.77 19.73 11.85
C HIS A 87 -9.40 20.39 11.74
N GLN A 88 -8.40 19.87 12.45
CA GLN A 88 -7.08 20.48 12.52
C GLN A 88 -6.15 20.06 11.38
N LYS A 89 -6.33 18.86 10.81
CA LYS A 89 -5.42 18.35 9.77
C LYS A 89 -5.62 19.13 8.47
N LYS A 90 -4.54 19.75 8.01
CA LYS A 90 -4.46 20.45 6.73
C LYS A 90 -3.49 19.74 5.79
N TYR A 91 -3.82 19.75 4.51
CA TYR A 91 -2.97 19.27 3.43
C TYR A 91 -2.45 20.46 2.64
N SER A 92 -1.14 20.65 2.67
CA SER A 92 -0.48 21.75 1.97
C SER A 92 0.11 21.28 0.64
N ARG A 93 0.11 22.17 -0.35
CA ARG A 93 0.92 22.08 -1.57
C ARG A 93 1.40 23.47 -1.95
N HIS A 94 2.53 23.55 -2.64
CA HIS A 94 3.10 24.81 -3.11
C HIS A 94 3.27 24.78 -4.63
N SER A 95 2.97 25.88 -5.31
CA SER A 95 3.11 25.98 -6.77
C SER A 95 4.55 26.22 -7.22
N GLY A 96 5.38 26.85 -6.38
CA GLY A 96 6.75 27.28 -6.71
C GLY A 96 6.91 28.80 -6.79
N TYR A 97 5.80 29.54 -6.93
CA TYR A 97 5.79 31.01 -6.98
C TYR A 97 5.64 31.63 -5.58
N PRO A 98 6.11 32.88 -5.35
CA PRO A 98 5.83 33.61 -4.11
C PRO A 98 4.33 33.69 -3.83
N GLY A 99 3.91 33.39 -2.59
CA GLY A 99 2.49 33.33 -2.22
C GLY A 99 1.73 32.10 -2.71
N GLY A 100 2.40 31.15 -3.37
CA GLY A 100 1.81 29.96 -4.00
C GLY A 100 1.38 28.83 -3.06
N LEU A 101 1.20 29.08 -1.76
CA LEU A 101 0.84 28.07 -0.77
C LEU A 101 -0.67 27.82 -0.78
N THR A 102 -1.08 26.61 -1.12
CA THR A 102 -2.48 26.17 -0.98
C THR A 102 -2.60 25.18 0.19
N GLN A 103 -3.48 25.48 1.14
CA GLN A 103 -3.85 24.57 2.22
C GLN A 103 -5.31 24.13 2.07
N VAL A 104 -5.57 22.84 2.21
CA VAL A 104 -6.92 22.25 2.14
C VAL A 104 -7.20 21.51 3.44
N LYS A 105 -8.35 21.73 4.06
CA LYS A 105 -8.74 21.00 5.28
C LYS A 105 -9.05 19.53 4.97
N PHE A 106 -8.89 18.66 5.96
CA PHE A 106 -9.23 17.24 5.80
C PHE A 106 -10.69 17.02 5.35
N THR A 107 -11.63 17.77 5.91
CA THR A 107 -13.06 17.70 5.56
C THR A 107 -13.31 18.03 4.09
N GLU A 108 -12.74 19.12 3.61
CA GLU A 108 -12.84 19.54 2.19
C GLU A 108 -12.19 18.51 1.26
N MET A 109 -11.04 17.95 1.67
CA MET A 109 -10.35 16.92 0.89
C MET A 109 -11.15 15.61 0.85
N MET A 110 -11.82 15.24 1.94
CA MET A 110 -12.68 14.06 2.01
C MET A 110 -13.88 14.18 1.07
N GLN A 111 -14.47 15.37 0.97
CA GLN A 111 -15.60 15.63 0.08
C GLN A 111 -15.19 15.60 -1.40
N LYS A 112 -14.08 16.26 -1.75
CA LYS A 112 -13.65 16.39 -3.16
C LYS A 112 -12.93 15.15 -3.69
N PHE A 113 -12.00 14.61 -2.92
CA PHE A 113 -11.09 13.54 -3.34
C PHE A 113 -10.73 12.61 -2.18
N PRO A 114 -11.66 11.77 -1.69
CA PRO A 114 -11.44 10.89 -0.55
C PRO A 114 -10.26 9.93 -0.77
N ASN A 115 -10.07 9.44 -2.00
CA ASN A 115 -8.99 8.50 -2.35
C ASN A 115 -7.59 9.06 -2.01
N ARG A 116 -7.39 10.36 -2.27
CA ARG A 116 -6.09 11.02 -2.08
C ARG A 116 -5.65 11.06 -0.62
N ILE A 117 -6.57 10.92 0.34
CA ILE A 117 -6.25 10.91 1.77
C ILE A 117 -5.43 9.68 2.12
N ILE A 118 -5.88 8.51 1.65
CA ILE A 118 -5.21 7.22 1.87
C ILE A 118 -3.93 7.17 1.03
N GLU A 119 -3.99 7.57 -0.24
CA GLU A 119 -2.80 7.64 -1.09
C GLU A 119 -1.69 8.49 -0.46
N LYS A 120 -2.00 9.69 0.03
CA LYS A 120 -0.98 10.54 0.69
C LYS A 120 -0.40 9.90 1.94
N ALA A 121 -1.23 9.24 2.75
CA ALA A 121 -0.77 8.55 3.95
C ALA A 121 0.20 7.42 3.61
N VAL A 122 -0.19 6.54 2.68
CA VAL A 122 0.61 5.39 2.24
C VAL A 122 1.86 5.84 1.49
N PHE A 123 1.73 6.77 0.54
CA PHE A 123 2.87 7.28 -0.22
C PHE A 123 3.89 7.98 0.66
N GLY A 124 3.45 8.55 1.80
CA GLY A 124 4.30 9.06 2.86
C GLY A 124 5.25 8.00 3.42
N MET A 125 4.77 6.77 3.60
CA MET A 125 5.48 5.64 4.22
C MET A 125 6.33 4.81 3.26
N LEU A 126 6.18 5.00 1.94
CA LEU A 126 6.99 4.31 0.92
C LEU A 126 8.37 4.95 0.68
N PRO A 127 9.37 4.18 0.23
CA PRO A 127 10.70 4.70 -0.08
C PRO A 127 10.65 5.75 -1.19
N LYS A 128 11.49 6.79 -1.09
CA LYS A 128 11.50 7.95 -2.01
C LYS A 128 12.49 7.78 -3.17
N ASN A 129 12.49 6.60 -3.78
CA ASN A 129 13.40 6.25 -4.88
C ASN A 129 12.63 5.80 -6.12
N LYS A 130 13.37 5.40 -7.19
CA LYS A 130 12.77 4.88 -8.43
C LYS A 130 11.88 3.66 -8.17
N LEU A 131 12.32 2.76 -7.29
CA LEU A 131 11.54 1.58 -6.87
C LEU A 131 10.22 1.98 -6.19
N GLY A 132 10.26 2.91 -5.26
CA GLY A 132 9.07 3.41 -4.58
C GLY A 132 8.05 4.03 -5.55
N ARG A 133 8.50 4.70 -6.62
CA ARG A 133 7.61 5.18 -7.69
C ARG A 133 6.92 4.04 -8.44
N LYS A 134 7.59 2.89 -8.62
CA LYS A 134 6.96 1.68 -9.17
C LYS A 134 5.95 1.09 -8.18
N ILE A 135 6.32 0.97 -6.91
CA ILE A 135 5.45 0.43 -5.84
C ILE A 135 4.15 1.24 -5.71
N LYS A 136 4.20 2.57 -5.80
CA LYS A 136 3.01 3.43 -5.75
C LYS A 136 1.92 3.04 -6.76
N LYS A 137 2.30 2.52 -7.92
CA LYS A 137 1.37 2.10 -8.98
C LYS A 137 0.58 0.83 -8.62
N LYS A 138 0.96 0.13 -7.56
CA LYS A 138 0.28 -1.09 -7.09
C LYS A 138 -0.84 -0.83 -6.08
N LEU A 139 -0.98 0.41 -5.63
CA LEU A 139 -2.06 0.83 -4.74
C LEU A 139 -3.23 1.35 -5.57
N PHE A 140 -4.41 0.75 -5.38
CA PHE A 140 -5.66 1.21 -5.94
C PHE A 140 -6.60 1.62 -4.80
N VAL A 141 -7.12 2.84 -4.85
CA VAL A 141 -8.01 3.35 -3.79
C VAL A 141 -9.34 3.76 -4.41
N TYR A 142 -10.43 3.20 -3.88
CA TYR A 142 -11.80 3.47 -4.28
C TYR A 142 -12.57 4.14 -3.14
N ALA A 143 -13.37 5.14 -3.49
CA ALA A 143 -14.20 5.88 -2.53
C ALA A 143 -15.33 5.00 -2.00
N ASP A 144 -15.89 4.20 -2.89
CA ASP A 144 -17.03 3.31 -2.64
C ASP A 144 -16.58 1.86 -2.40
N ASN A 145 -17.57 0.99 -2.22
CA ASN A 145 -17.37 -0.42 -1.93
C ASN A 145 -17.04 -1.26 -3.18
N ILE A 146 -17.07 -0.66 -4.36
CA ILE A 146 -16.97 -1.36 -5.64
C ILE A 146 -15.61 -1.03 -6.27
N HIS A 147 -14.89 -2.08 -6.66
CA HIS A 147 -13.63 -1.99 -7.40
C HIS A 147 -13.75 -2.64 -8.79
N LYS A 148 -12.91 -2.23 -9.74
CA LYS A 148 -12.93 -2.73 -11.13
C LYS A 148 -12.12 -4.03 -11.34
N HIS A 149 -11.46 -4.55 -10.31
CA HIS A 149 -10.43 -5.58 -10.43
C HIS A 149 -10.91 -7.01 -10.11
N ASN A 150 -12.19 -7.32 -10.36
CA ASN A 150 -12.76 -8.64 -10.06
C ASN A 150 -12.02 -9.79 -10.76
N ALA A 151 -11.50 -9.56 -11.98
CA ALA A 151 -10.77 -10.57 -12.76
C ALA A 151 -9.46 -11.04 -12.11
N GLN A 152 -8.93 -10.30 -11.13
CA GLN A 152 -7.66 -10.61 -10.49
C GLN A 152 -7.80 -11.51 -9.25
N ASN A 153 -9.02 -11.95 -8.93
CA ASN A 153 -9.36 -12.78 -7.78
C ASN A 153 -8.66 -12.37 -6.45
N PRO A 154 -8.91 -11.14 -5.98
CA PRO A 154 -8.23 -10.62 -4.79
C PRO A 154 -8.65 -11.31 -3.48
N GLU A 155 -7.68 -11.51 -2.59
CA GLU A 155 -7.89 -12.02 -1.23
C GLU A 155 -8.30 -10.88 -0.28
N ILE A 156 -9.33 -11.08 0.54
CA ILE A 156 -9.75 -10.09 1.52
C ILE A 156 -8.81 -10.17 2.74
N LEU A 157 -8.22 -9.05 3.13
CA LEU A 157 -7.40 -8.93 4.33
C LEU A 157 -8.11 -8.10 5.39
N GLU A 158 -8.31 -8.71 6.56
CA GLU A 158 -8.79 -8.00 7.74
C GLU A 158 -7.65 -7.24 8.42
N VAL A 159 -7.87 -5.95 8.65
CA VAL A 159 -6.86 -5.00 9.12
C VAL A 159 -7.31 -4.24 10.36
#